data_AF-A0A9D9N7S4-F1
#
_entry.id   AF-A0A9D9N7S4-F1
#
_cell.length_a   1.000
_cell.length_b   1.000
_cell.length_c   1.000
_cell.angle_alpha   90.00
_cell.angle_beta   90.00
_cell.angle_gamma   90.00
#
_symmetry.space_group_name_H-M   'P 1'
#
loop_
_entity.id
_entity.type
_entity.pdbx_description
1 polymer ?
#
loop_
_entity_poly.entity_id
_entity_poly.type
_entity_poly.pdbx_seq_one_letter_code
_entity_poly.pdbx_strand_id
1 'polypeptide(L)'
;VSHCVIGTNGWEFPTELEEALRGKEVKVYQKPGFGSFDLVEDLKKWYEEGKVESVELVGICTDICVVSNALLIKSALTELPILVDASCCAGVTKEKHLKALDVMESCQIKVVR
;
A
#
# COMPACT_ATOMS: atom_id res chain seq x y z
N VAL A 1 5.57 -20.49 -4.18
CA VAL A 1 4.17 -20.92 -4.02
C VAL A 1 3.35 -20.15 -5.02
N SER A 2 2.49 -20.79 -5.82
CA SER A 2 1.61 -20.07 -6.74
C SER A 2 0.51 -19.35 -5.94
N HIS A 3 0.27 -18.07 -6.21
CA HIS A 3 -0.79 -17.28 -5.58
C HIS A 3 -1.27 -16.17 -6.54
N CYS A 4 -2.47 -15.62 -6.30
CA CYS A 4 -3.06 -14.54 -7.10
C CYS A 4 -3.12 -14.84 -8.61
N VAL A 5 -3.44 -16.08 -8.98
CA VAL A 5 -3.53 -16.51 -10.38
C VAL A 5 -4.78 -15.90 -11.02
N ILE A 6 -4.58 -15.12 -12.08
CA ILE A 6 -5.66 -14.41 -12.79
C ILE A 6 -6.77 -15.37 -13.21
N GLY A 7 -8.02 -14.97 -12.98
CA GLY A 7 -9.20 -15.78 -13.30
C GLY A 7 -9.51 -16.88 -12.29
N THR A 8 -8.75 -16.96 -11.19
CA THR A 8 -9.09 -17.83 -10.04
C THR A 8 -9.69 -17.00 -8.91
N ASN A 9 -10.47 -17.64 -8.03
CA ASN A 9 -11.05 -16.96 -6.87
C ASN A 9 -9.99 -16.35 -5.93
N GLY A 10 -8.78 -16.95 -5.85
CA GLY A 10 -7.68 -16.41 -5.06
C GLY A 10 -7.02 -15.14 -5.64
N TRP A 11 -7.47 -14.67 -6.81
CA TRP A 11 -7.07 -13.40 -7.42
C TRP A 11 -8.12 -12.29 -7.23
N GLU A 12 -9.37 -12.66 -6.95
CA GLU A 12 -10.47 -11.71 -6.75
C GLU A 12 -10.34 -10.97 -5.41
N PHE A 13 -11.00 -9.81 -5.30
CA PHE A 13 -11.07 -9.10 -4.02
C PHE A 13 -12.05 -9.82 -3.08
N PRO A 14 -11.83 -9.75 -1.75
CA PRO A 14 -12.83 -10.21 -0.78
C PRO A 14 -14.15 -9.47 -0.98
N THR A 15 -15.27 -10.17 -0.85
CA THR A 15 -16.61 -9.60 -1.05
C THR A 15 -16.86 -8.38 -0.16
N GLU A 16 -16.37 -8.41 1.07
CA GLU A 16 -16.50 -7.30 2.03
C GLU A 16 -15.79 -6.04 1.53
N LEU A 17 -14.65 -6.19 0.84
CA LEU A 17 -13.96 -5.07 0.21
C LEU A 17 -14.75 -4.53 -0.99
N GLU A 18 -15.25 -5.42 -1.86
CA GLU A 18 -16.07 -5.01 -3.00
C GLU A 18 -17.34 -4.25 -2.56
N GLU A 19 -17.98 -4.70 -1.48
CA GLU A 19 -19.12 -4.00 -0.87
C GLU A 19 -18.73 -2.65 -0.30
N ALA A 20 -17.60 -2.56 0.41
CA ALA A 20 -17.09 -1.31 0.97
C ALA A 20 -16.68 -0.28 -0.10
N LEU A 21 -16.34 -0.73 -1.31
CA LEU A 21 -15.96 0.10 -2.45
C LEU A 21 -17.16 0.46 -3.36
N ARG A 22 -18.35 -0.13 -3.13
CA ARG A 22 -19.52 0.09 -3.99
C ARG A 22 -19.90 1.57 -4.04
N GLY A 23 -20.02 2.10 -5.25
CA GLY A 23 -20.39 3.50 -5.50
C GLY A 23 -19.27 4.51 -5.26
N LYS A 24 -18.05 4.05 -4.96
CA LYS A 24 -16.86 4.90 -4.86
C LYS A 24 -16.07 4.87 -6.17
N GLU A 25 -15.49 6.00 -6.54
CA GLU A 25 -14.49 6.05 -7.60
C GLU A 25 -13.19 5.46 -7.05
N VAL A 26 -12.77 4.32 -7.61
CA VAL A 26 -11.59 3.58 -7.15
C VAL A 26 -10.72 3.23 -8.34
N LYS A 27 -9.41 3.41 -8.18
CA LYS A 27 -8.42 2.99 -9.17
C LYS A 27 -7.79 1.68 -8.73
N VAL A 28 -7.80 0.69 -9.61
CA VAL A 28 -7.25 -0.66 -9.35
C VAL A 28 -5.95 -0.82 -10.15
N TYR A 29 -4.91 -1.29 -9.47
CA TYR A 29 -3.60 -1.51 -10.06
C TYR A 29 -3.26 -3.00 -10.09
N GLN A 30 -3.03 -3.52 -11.28
CA GLN A 30 -2.44 -4.85 -11.42
C GLN A 30 -0.92 -4.72 -11.29
N LYS A 31 -0.37 -5.19 -10.17
CA LYS A 31 1.07 -5.11 -9.89
C LYS A 31 1.73 -6.49 -10.00
N PRO A 32 2.63 -6.72 -10.98
CA PRO A 32 3.38 -7.98 -11.06
C PRO A 32 4.47 -8.11 -9.98
N GLY A 33 4.84 -6.99 -9.34
CA GLY A 33 5.79 -6.93 -8.22
C GLY A 33 5.14 -6.66 -6.86
N PHE A 34 5.98 -6.53 -5.83
CA PHE A 34 5.51 -6.20 -4.47
C PHE A 34 5.00 -4.77 -4.38
N GLY A 35 5.76 -3.80 -4.88
CA GLY A 35 5.33 -2.42 -5.10
C GLY A 35 4.63 -2.24 -6.46
N SER A 36 3.82 -1.19 -6.59
CA SER A 36 3.22 -0.77 -7.85
C SER A 36 3.91 0.49 -8.36
N PHE A 37 4.60 0.38 -9.50
CA PHE A 37 5.19 1.54 -10.16
C PHE A 37 4.12 2.43 -10.79
N ASP A 38 3.07 1.84 -11.36
CA ASP A 38 1.95 2.60 -11.95
C ASP A 38 1.25 3.49 -10.91
N LEU A 39 1.07 3.00 -9.68
CA LEU A 39 0.57 3.79 -8.56
C LEU A 39 1.47 5.00 -8.27
N VAL A 40 2.79 4.81 -8.28
CA VAL A 40 3.74 5.89 -8.01
C VAL A 40 3.73 6.95 -9.10
N GLU A 41 3.63 6.55 -10.37
CA GLU A 41 3.54 7.50 -11.48
C GLU A 41 2.26 8.33 -11.42
N ASP A 42 1.12 7.73 -11.08
CA ASP A 42 -0.11 8.46 -10.84
C ASP A 42 0.01 9.43 -9.65
N LEU A 43 0.57 8.96 -8.52
CA LEU A 43 0.77 9.80 -7.34
C LEU A 43 1.66 11.00 -7.63
N LYS A 44 2.73 10.84 -8.43
CA LYS A 44 3.59 11.96 -8.85
C LYS A 44 2.79 13.00 -9.60
N LYS A 45 2.01 12.57 -10.60
CA LYS A 45 1.16 13.47 -11.37
C LYS A 45 0.14 14.18 -10.50
N TRP A 46 -0.56 13.46 -9.62
CA TRP A 46 -1.55 14.06 -8.74
C TRP A 46 -0.92 15.01 -7.73
N TYR A 47 0.31 14.74 -7.28
CA TYR A 47 1.04 15.62 -6.37
C TYR A 47 1.46 16.92 -7.06
N GLU A 48 2.00 16.84 -8.28
CA GLU A 48 2.35 18.00 -9.11
C GLU A 48 1.11 18.86 -9.45
N GLU A 49 -0.05 18.23 -9.64
CA GLU A 49 -1.34 18.89 -9.86
C GLU A 49 -1.98 19.44 -8.58
N GLY A 50 -1.39 19.22 -7.40
CA GLY A 50 -1.95 19.65 -6.11
C GLY A 50 -3.22 18.91 -5.69
N LYS A 51 -3.45 17.71 -6.21
CA LYS A 51 -4.65 16.87 -5.95
C LYS A 51 -4.46 15.86 -4.82
N VAL A 52 -3.23 15.63 -4.38
CA VAL A 52 -2.91 14.76 -3.25
C VAL A 52 -1.97 15.49 -2.31
N GLU A 53 -2.33 15.52 -1.02
CA GLU A 53 -1.53 16.17 0.03
C GLU A 53 -0.87 15.16 0.96
N SER A 54 -1.34 13.91 0.98
CA SER A 54 -0.79 12.81 1.75
C SER A 54 -1.31 11.47 1.23
N VAL A 55 -0.65 10.38 1.62
CA VAL A 55 -1.07 9.01 1.30
C VAL A 55 -1.16 8.20 2.59
N GLU A 56 -2.24 7.43 2.74
CA GLU A 56 -2.39 6.43 3.78
C GLU A 56 -2.34 5.02 3.16
N LEU A 57 -1.53 4.14 3.75
CA LEU A 57 -1.35 2.76 3.31
C LEU A 57 -1.88 1.78 4.35
N VAL A 58 -2.70 0.83 3.87
CA VAL A 58 -3.25 -0.29 4.65
C VAL A 58 -3.18 -1.57 3.84
N GLY A 59 -3.28 -2.73 4.50
CA GLY A 59 -3.37 -4.04 3.83
C GLY A 59 -2.26 -5.03 4.20
N ILE A 60 -2.01 -5.99 3.30
CA ILE A 60 -1.18 -7.18 3.58
C ILE A 60 -0.21 -7.54 2.45
N CYS A 61 0.94 -8.17 2.73
CA CYS A 61 1.55 -8.28 4.05
C CYS A 61 2.37 -7.02 4.37
N THR A 62 2.40 -6.59 5.63
CA THR A 62 3.12 -5.38 6.08
C THR A 62 4.60 -5.43 5.68
N ASP A 63 5.23 -6.58 5.89
CA ASP A 63 6.64 -6.88 5.66
C ASP A 63 7.00 -7.20 4.21
N ILE A 64 6.04 -7.07 3.29
CA ILE A 64 6.25 -7.34 1.86
C ILE A 64 5.67 -6.20 1.03
N CYS A 65 4.36 -6.20 0.78
CA CYS A 65 3.73 -5.28 -0.17
C CYS A 65 3.57 -3.88 0.42
N VAL A 66 3.18 -3.75 1.69
CA VAL A 66 2.95 -2.43 2.31
C VAL A 66 4.27 -1.69 2.41
N VAL A 67 5.30 -2.28 3.02
CA VAL A 67 6.64 -1.66 3.12
C VAL A 67 7.24 -1.38 1.74
N SER A 68 7.06 -2.27 0.75
CA SER A 68 7.57 -2.03 -0.60
C SER A 68 6.91 -0.79 -1.24
N ASN A 69 5.60 -0.64 -1.15
CA ASN A 69 4.92 0.53 -1.69
C ASN A 69 5.28 1.80 -0.91
N ALA A 70 5.34 1.72 0.41
CA ALA A 70 5.69 2.87 1.26
C ALA A 70 7.08 3.41 0.92
N LEU A 71 8.08 2.53 0.78
CA LEU A 71 9.43 2.92 0.39
C LEU A 71 9.51 3.39 -1.06
N LEU A 72 8.75 2.79 -1.99
CA LEU A 72 8.68 3.24 -3.38
C LEU A 72 8.16 4.67 -3.47
N ILE A 73 7.03 4.95 -2.81
CA ILE A 73 6.40 6.27 -2.76
C ILE A 73 7.34 7.26 -2.08
N LYS A 74 7.91 6.91 -0.92
CA LYS A 74 8.82 7.80 -0.18
C LYS A 74 10.06 8.15 -0.99
N SER A 75 10.61 7.20 -1.75
CA SER A 75 11.78 7.45 -2.60
C SER A 75 11.46 8.33 -3.80
N ALA A 76 10.24 8.23 -4.34
CA ALA A 76 9.80 8.99 -5.49
C ALA A 76 9.30 10.40 -5.14
N LEU A 77 8.69 10.54 -3.97
CA LEU A 77 8.01 11.74 -3.49
C LEU A 77 8.44 12.01 -2.04
N THR A 78 9.69 12.45 -1.86
CA THR A 78 10.33 12.58 -0.54
C THR A 78 9.55 13.45 0.44
N GLU A 79 8.91 14.53 -0.05
CA GLU A 79 8.16 15.47 0.79
C GLU A 79 6.70 15.10 1.00
N LEU A 80 6.17 14.14 0.23
CA LEU A 80 4.78 13.70 0.39
C LEU A 80 4.64 12.97 1.73
N PRO A 81 3.76 13.42 2.65
CA PRO A 81 3.49 12.71 3.88
C PRO A 81 2.87 11.33 3.59
N ILE A 82 3.46 10.30 4.21
CA ILE A 82 2.96 8.92 4.12
C ILE A 82 2.60 8.46 5.52
N LEU A 83 1.40 7.91 5.64
CA LEU A 83 0.84 7.29 6.84
C LEU A 83 0.70 5.78 6.62
N VAL A 84 0.99 5.00 7.66
CA VAL A 84 0.64 3.59 7.73
C VAL A 84 -0.15 3.37 9.01
N ASP A 85 -1.38 2.91 8.89
CA ASP A 85 -2.16 2.43 10.05
C ASP A 85 -1.80 0.96 10.32
N ALA A 86 -1.06 0.75 11.42
CA ALA A 86 -0.62 -0.57 11.84
C ALA A 86 -1.79 -1.49 12.21
N SER A 87 -2.89 -0.94 12.72
CA SER A 87 -4.09 -1.71 13.10
C SER A 87 -4.84 -2.26 11.88
N CYS A 88 -4.69 -1.59 10.73
CA CYS A 88 -5.24 -2.00 9.44
C CYS A 88 -4.22 -2.77 8.57
N CYS A 89 -3.13 -3.25 9.17
CA CYS A 89 -2.04 -3.95 8.52
C CYS A 89 -1.74 -5.28 9.21
N ALA A 90 -1.32 -6.29 8.46
CA ALA A 90 -0.82 -7.53 9.04
C ALA A 90 0.41 -8.06 8.29
N GLY A 91 1.46 -8.43 9.02
CA GLY A 91 2.63 -9.09 8.45
C GLY A 91 2.51 -10.61 8.49
N VAL A 92 3.42 -11.31 7.80
CA VAL A 92 3.45 -12.78 7.75
C VAL A 92 3.61 -13.38 9.16
N THR A 93 4.31 -12.67 10.05
CA THR A 93 4.31 -12.93 11.50
C THR A 93 4.21 -11.61 12.24
N LYS A 94 3.82 -11.64 13.52
CA LYS A 94 3.80 -10.44 14.38
C LYS A 94 5.18 -9.76 14.45
N GLU A 95 6.24 -10.55 14.55
CA GLU A 95 7.61 -10.02 14.58
C GLU A 95 7.97 -9.30 13.27
N LYS A 96 7.66 -9.89 12.11
CA LYS A 96 7.94 -9.28 10.82
C LYS A 96 7.10 -8.02 10.58
N HIS A 97 5.84 -8.04 11.00
CA HIS A 97 4.98 -6.86 10.99
C HIS A 97 5.64 -5.69 11.73
N LEU A 98 6.06 -5.90 12.99
CA LEU A 98 6.70 -4.87 13.80
C LEU A 98 8.01 -4.36 13.18
N LYS A 99 8.88 -5.27 12.71
CA LYS A 99 10.14 -4.89 12.04
C LYS A 99 9.91 -4.05 10.78
N ALA A 100 8.87 -4.36 10.00
CA ALA A 100 8.53 -3.57 8.82
C ALA A 100 8.04 -2.17 9.17
N LEU A 101 7.24 -2.03 10.24
CA LEU A 101 6.84 -0.72 10.76
C LEU A 101 8.06 0.09 11.21
N ASP A 102 9.01 -0.51 11.93
CA ASP A 102 10.23 0.17 12.39
C ASP A 102 11.10 0.66 11.22
N VAL A 103 11.18 -0.12 10.13
CA VAL A 103 11.85 0.31 8.89
C VAL A 103 11.15 1.51 8.26
N MET A 104 9.81 1.50 8.21
CA MET A 104 9.04 2.61 7.66
C MET A 104 9.23 3.89 8.51
N GLU A 105 9.20 3.79 9.84
CA GLU A 105 9.48 4.92 10.74
C GLU A 105 10.89 5.49 10.51
N SER A 106 11.89 4.63 10.29
CA SER A 106 13.27 5.05 9.95
C SER A 106 13.33 5.86 8.65
N CYS A 107 12.40 5.60 7.72
CA CYS A 107 12.26 6.33 6.47
C CYS A 107 11.30 7.53 6.56
N GLN A 108 11.02 8.03 7.78
CA GLN A 108 10.13 9.17 8.03
C GLN A 108 8.69 8.95 7.51
N ILE A 109 8.26 7.69 7.43
CA ILE A 109 6.86 7.34 7.22
C ILE A 109 6.20 7.30 8.59
N LYS A 110 5.06 7.98 8.75
CA LYS A 110 4.35 8.03 10.03
C LYS A 110 3.60 6.72 10.23
N VAL A 111 3.83 6.04 11.35
CA VAL A 111 3.06 4.86 11.75
C VAL A 111 2.06 5.23 12.84
N VAL A 112 0.78 4.94 12.61
CA VAL A 112 -0.27 5.03 13.62
C VAL A 112 -0.48 3.64 14.19
N ARG A 113 -0.50 3.54 15.53
CA ARG A 113 -0.62 2.29 16.27
C ARG A 113 -1.83 2.33 17.17
#